data_AF-A0AAI9DC98-F1
#
_entry.id   AF-A0AAI9DC98-F1
#
_cell.length_a   1.000
_cell.length_b   1.000
_cell.length_c   1.000
_cell.angle_alpha   90.00
_cell.angle_beta   90.00
_cell.angle_gamma   90.00
#
_symmetry.space_group_name_H-M   'P 1'
#
loop_
_entity.id
_entity.type
_entity.pdbx_description
1 polymer ?
#
loop_
_entity_poly.entity_id
_entity_poly.type
_entity_poly.pdbx_seq_one_letter_code
_entity_poly.pdbx_strand_id
1 'polypeptide(L)'
;MELKQAIKENTLALRQLITLLQSQHSAPAHNLESMIDFNMQKKQSVIESQVNISANIDIDSLDLKQIVALAVLFKGDFEQISQQHIEKIIAAIQGDDIEQLPQINALYMTLANLKPITLLPNMAVHNLCIEVLANWTNLNGIAERCEYALSLIESKKITANQPKKTDPQILFSQAEQLILQLAKNGLRNEAVRILNQFNAKKLGQVSVENLPEIISIAKTLLNNQ
;
A
#
# COMPACT_ATOMS: atom_id res chain seq x y z
N MET A 1 -50.17 -24.36 22.42
CA MET A 1 -49.46 -25.66 22.51
C MET A 1 -47.98 -25.53 22.12
N GLU A 2 -47.64 -24.57 21.24
CA GLU A 2 -46.29 -24.30 20.70
C GLU A 2 -45.23 -23.90 21.74
N LEU A 3 -45.58 -23.06 22.72
CA LEU A 3 -44.59 -22.58 23.72
C LEU A 3 -44.04 -23.71 24.61
N LYS A 4 -44.87 -24.71 24.95
CA LYS A 4 -44.44 -25.87 25.72
C LYS A 4 -43.52 -26.79 24.92
N GLN A 5 -43.72 -26.85 23.60
CA GLN A 5 -42.87 -27.63 22.70
C GLN A 5 -41.51 -26.96 22.53
N ALA A 6 -41.48 -25.64 22.31
CA ALA A 6 -40.24 -24.87 22.21
C ALA A 6 -39.39 -24.95 23.49
N ILE A 7 -40.03 -24.89 24.67
CA ILE A 7 -39.33 -25.06 25.96
C ILE A 7 -38.76 -26.47 26.09
N LYS A 8 -39.50 -27.50 25.64
CA LYS A 8 -39.06 -28.90 25.70
C LYS A 8 -37.86 -29.16 24.79
N GLU A 9 -37.87 -28.60 23.57
CA GLU A 9 -36.77 -28.71 22.61
C GLU A 9 -35.52 -27.98 23.10
N ASN A 10 -35.68 -26.77 23.65
CA ASN A 10 -34.55 -26.00 24.19
C ASN A 10 -33.92 -26.69 25.42
N THR A 11 -34.75 -27.28 26.29
CA THR A 11 -34.27 -28.06 27.44
C THR A 11 -33.50 -29.31 26.98
N LEU A 12 -33.90 -29.93 25.87
CA LEU A 12 -33.23 -31.10 25.31
C LEU A 12 -31.87 -30.72 24.70
N ALA A 13 -31.82 -29.62 23.94
CA ALA A 13 -30.58 -29.10 23.36
C ALA A 13 -29.54 -28.77 24.45
N LEU A 14 -29.96 -28.13 25.55
CA LEU A 14 -29.09 -27.85 26.69
C LEU A 14 -28.55 -29.11 27.36
N ARG A 15 -29.38 -30.15 27.52
CA ARG A 15 -28.92 -31.45 28.06
C ARG A 15 -27.88 -32.11 27.16
N GLN A 16 -28.07 -32.06 25.84
CA GLN A 16 -27.09 -32.60 24.89
C GLN A 16 -25.75 -31.87 24.98
N LEU A 17 -25.78 -30.53 25.09
CA LEU A 17 -24.58 -29.71 25.25
C LEU A 17 -23.84 -30.02 26.56
N ILE A 18 -24.57 -30.19 27.67
CA ILE A 18 -23.98 -30.56 28.97
C ILE A 18 -23.32 -31.94 28.90
N THR A 19 -23.98 -32.93 28.29
CA THR A 19 -23.41 -34.27 28.11
C THR A 19 -22.14 -34.23 27.26
N LEU A 20 -22.11 -33.41 26.21
CA LEU A 20 -20.97 -33.27 25.29
C LEU A 20 -19.79 -32.51 25.92
N LEU A 21 -20.07 -31.61 26.88
CA LEU A 21 -19.05 -30.95 27.70
C LEU A 21 -18.52 -31.87 28.81
N GLN A 22 -19.36 -32.70 29.40
CA GLN A 22 -18.97 -33.65 30.45
C GLN A 22 -18.18 -34.84 29.87
N SER A 23 -18.47 -35.28 28.65
CA SER A 23 -17.68 -36.30 27.95
C SER A 23 -16.26 -35.81 27.59
N GLN A 24 -16.04 -34.50 27.46
CA GLN A 24 -14.70 -33.93 27.29
C GLN A 24 -13.89 -33.84 28.60
N HIS A 25 -14.51 -34.06 29.77
CA HIS A 25 -13.86 -33.90 31.09
C HIS A 25 -13.73 -35.21 31.89
N SER A 26 -13.90 -36.38 31.27
CA SER A 26 -13.64 -37.66 31.93
C SER A 26 -12.85 -38.63 31.06
N ALA A 27 -11.52 -38.63 31.23
CA ALA A 27 -10.70 -39.84 31.17
C ALA A 27 -9.42 -39.66 32.02
N PRO A 28 -8.98 -40.72 32.72
CA PRO A 28 -8.09 -40.65 33.87
C PRO A 28 -6.60 -40.52 33.50
N ALA A 29 -5.82 -40.02 34.47
CA ALA A 29 -4.37 -39.91 34.41
C ALA A 29 -3.67 -41.29 34.41
N HIS A 30 -3.37 -41.83 33.22
CA HIS A 30 -2.24 -42.74 33.04
C HIS A 30 -1.83 -42.84 31.57
N ASN A 31 -0.51 -42.86 31.34
CA ASN A 31 0.21 -42.84 30.05
C ASN A 31 0.49 -41.44 29.48
N LEU A 32 1.55 -40.82 30.00
CA LEU A 32 2.15 -39.59 29.50
C LEU A 32 3.09 -39.81 28.29
N GLU A 33 3.22 -41.04 27.77
CA GLU A 33 4.28 -41.38 26.79
C GLU A 33 3.79 -41.74 25.38
N SER A 34 2.48 -41.68 25.09
CA SER A 34 1.96 -42.06 23.75
C SER A 34 0.96 -41.07 23.14
N MET A 35 0.95 -39.82 23.61
CA MET A 35 0.11 -38.74 23.06
C MET A 35 0.91 -37.49 22.68
N ILE A 36 2.18 -37.68 22.29
CA ILE A 36 2.95 -36.64 21.59
C ILE A 36 2.53 -36.53 20.11
N ASP A 37 1.77 -37.50 19.57
CA ASP A 37 1.45 -37.56 18.13
C ASP A 37 0.08 -37.01 17.69
N PHE A 38 -0.66 -36.28 18.54
CA PHE A 38 -1.93 -35.66 18.09
C PHE A 38 -2.17 -34.21 18.55
N ASN A 39 -1.17 -33.55 19.14
CA ASN A 39 -1.27 -32.12 19.46
C ASN A 39 0.00 -31.30 19.16
N MET A 40 0.77 -31.77 18.18
CA MET A 40 1.77 -30.96 17.46
C MET A 40 1.36 -30.80 15.99
N GLN A 41 0.14 -30.32 15.76
CA GLN A 41 -0.33 -29.81 14.46
C GLN A 41 -1.03 -28.45 14.60
N LYS A 42 -0.54 -27.65 15.55
CA LYS A 42 -0.71 -26.19 15.58
C LYS A 42 0.60 -25.49 15.96
N LYS A 43 1.71 -26.00 15.43
CA LYS A 43 3.01 -25.32 15.27
C LYS A 43 3.86 -26.23 14.36
N GLN A 44 4.34 -25.70 13.23
CA GLN A 44 5.00 -26.41 12.13
C GLN A 44 4.14 -27.36 11.27
N SER A 45 3.28 -26.78 10.42
CA SER A 45 3.17 -27.16 9.01
C SER A 45 2.43 -26.05 8.25
N VAL A 46 3.17 -24.99 7.90
CA VAL A 46 2.84 -24.11 6.77
C VAL A 46 4.15 -23.90 6.00
N ILE A 47 4.68 -25.00 5.49
CA ILE A 47 5.59 -25.10 4.35
C ILE A 47 5.03 -26.39 3.70
N GLU A 48 4.25 -26.39 2.63
CA GLU A 48 4.39 -25.71 1.35
C GLU A 48 3.00 -25.41 0.77
N SER A 49 2.70 -24.15 0.51
CA SER A 49 1.86 -23.67 -0.60
C SER A 49 1.87 -22.15 -0.57
N GLN A 50 3.06 -21.57 -0.65
CA GLN A 50 3.19 -20.22 -1.21
C GLN A 50 3.97 -20.39 -2.49
N VAL A 51 3.21 -20.69 -3.55
CA VAL A 51 3.55 -20.18 -4.87
C VAL A 51 3.91 -18.71 -4.65
N ASN A 52 5.19 -18.46 -4.84
CA ASN A 52 5.78 -17.16 -4.93
C ASN A 52 5.00 -16.38 -5.98
N ILE A 53 4.09 -15.55 -5.51
CA ILE A 53 3.77 -14.31 -6.19
C ILE A 53 4.05 -13.27 -5.14
N SER A 54 5.32 -12.81 -5.08
CA SER A 54 5.58 -11.43 -4.70
C SER A 54 4.86 -10.55 -5.72
N ALA A 55 3.54 -10.46 -5.60
CA ALA A 55 2.76 -9.44 -6.25
C ALA A 55 3.10 -8.19 -5.45
N ASN A 56 4.11 -7.45 -5.91
CA ASN A 56 4.30 -6.09 -5.46
C ASN A 56 2.97 -5.37 -5.72
N ILE A 57 2.23 -5.08 -4.65
CA ILE A 57 0.94 -4.42 -4.76
C ILE A 57 1.22 -2.96 -5.08
N ASP A 58 0.60 -2.46 -6.14
CA ASP A 58 0.75 -1.08 -6.53
C ASP A 58 0.09 -0.16 -5.50
N ILE A 59 0.78 0.91 -5.11
CA ILE A 59 0.23 1.88 -4.16
C ILE A 59 -0.97 2.62 -4.76
N ASP A 60 -1.05 2.70 -6.09
CA ASP A 60 -2.17 3.30 -6.81
C ASP A 60 -3.46 2.46 -6.73
N SER A 61 -3.40 1.19 -6.30
CA SER A 61 -4.60 0.38 -6.04
C SER A 61 -5.21 0.57 -4.65
N LEU A 62 -4.58 1.36 -3.79
CA LEU A 62 -5.00 1.54 -2.40
C LEU A 62 -5.94 2.73 -2.20
N ASP A 63 -6.88 2.57 -1.28
CA ASP A 63 -7.80 3.62 -0.87
C ASP A 63 -7.10 4.65 0.03
N LEU A 64 -7.62 5.88 0.10
CA LEU A 64 -7.08 6.93 0.98
C LEU A 64 -6.91 6.45 2.44
N LYS A 65 -7.89 5.70 2.97
CA LYS A 65 -7.82 5.18 4.35
C LYS A 65 -6.72 4.12 4.50
N GLN A 66 -6.49 3.30 3.48
CA GLN A 66 -5.43 2.29 3.47
C GLN A 66 -4.05 2.95 3.35
N ILE A 67 -3.91 4.00 2.54
CA ILE A 67 -2.67 4.79 2.42
C ILE A 67 -2.34 5.49 3.75
N VAL A 68 -3.35 6.03 4.42
CA VAL A 68 -3.19 6.62 5.76
C VAL A 68 -2.77 5.57 6.78
N ALA A 69 -3.43 4.40 6.79
CA ALA A 69 -3.07 3.31 7.68
C ALA A 69 -1.65 2.79 7.41
N LEU A 70 -1.25 2.67 6.14
CA LEU A 70 0.10 2.33 5.71
C LEU A 70 1.13 3.31 6.30
N ALA A 71 0.86 4.61 6.21
CA ALA A 71 1.74 5.65 6.75
C ALA A 71 1.84 5.61 8.28
N VAL A 72 0.74 5.35 9.00
CA VAL A 72 0.75 5.28 10.47
C VAL A 72 1.48 4.04 10.98
N LEU A 73 1.21 2.88 10.37
CA LEU A 73 1.75 1.59 10.82
C LEU A 73 3.22 1.41 10.46
N PHE A 74 3.61 1.85 9.26
CA PHE A 74 4.95 1.55 8.72
C PHE A 74 5.82 2.79 8.57
N LYS A 75 5.28 4.02 8.62
CA LYS A 75 6.05 5.28 8.54
C LYS A 75 7.04 5.40 7.37
N GLY A 76 6.84 4.61 6.31
CA GLY A 76 7.75 4.55 5.15
C GLY A 76 8.79 3.43 5.19
N ASP A 77 8.80 2.58 6.22
CA ASP A 77 9.71 1.44 6.37
C ASP A 77 9.24 0.22 5.55
N PHE A 78 9.11 0.39 4.23
CA PHE A 78 8.84 -0.71 3.31
C PHE A 78 9.48 -0.48 1.94
N GLU A 79 10.21 -1.48 1.43
CA GLU A 79 10.74 -1.45 0.05
C GLU A 79 9.67 -1.85 -0.98
N GLN A 80 8.73 -2.72 -0.58
CA GLN A 80 7.63 -3.22 -1.40
C GLN A 80 6.36 -3.41 -0.56
N ILE A 81 5.20 -3.18 -1.15
CA ILE A 81 3.90 -3.43 -0.51
C ILE A 81 3.57 -4.91 -0.70
N SER A 82 3.73 -5.70 0.37
CA SER A 82 3.43 -7.11 0.38
C SER A 82 2.00 -7.38 0.86
N GLN A 83 1.48 -8.57 0.58
CA GLN A 83 0.18 -9.02 1.09
C GLN A 83 0.09 -8.94 2.62
N GLN A 84 1.19 -9.23 3.33
CA GLN A 84 1.23 -9.12 4.80
C GLN A 84 1.05 -7.68 5.30
N HIS A 85 1.52 -6.68 4.54
CA HIS A 85 1.28 -5.27 4.85
C HIS A 85 -0.20 -4.93 4.73
N ILE A 86 -0.86 -5.43 3.68
CA ILE A 86 -2.29 -5.20 3.45
C ILE A 86 -3.15 -5.88 4.54
N GLU A 87 -2.83 -7.11 4.91
CA GLU A 87 -3.55 -7.81 6.00
C GLU A 87 -3.46 -7.03 7.32
N LYS A 88 -2.28 -6.51 7.67
CA LYS A 88 -2.09 -5.65 8.84
C LYS A 88 -2.87 -4.34 8.75
N ILE A 89 -2.88 -3.70 7.58
CA ILE A 89 -3.65 -2.47 7.34
C ILE A 89 -5.14 -2.72 7.54
N ILE A 90 -5.66 -3.81 6.97
CA ILE A 90 -7.07 -4.17 7.09
C ILE A 90 -7.43 -4.44 8.55
N ALA A 91 -6.62 -5.23 9.27
CA ALA A 91 -6.83 -5.52 10.69
C ALA A 91 -6.84 -4.23 11.54
N ALA A 92 -5.89 -3.31 11.30
CA ALA A 92 -5.83 -2.03 12.00
C ALA A 92 -7.03 -1.12 11.68
N ILE A 93 -7.54 -1.14 10.45
CA ILE A 93 -8.73 -0.37 10.06
C ILE A 93 -10.01 -0.97 10.66
N GLN A 94 -10.09 -2.29 10.77
CA GLN A 94 -11.22 -3.03 11.34
C GLN A 94 -11.28 -2.95 12.86
N GLY A 95 -10.19 -2.51 13.51
CA GLY A 95 -10.14 -2.26 14.95
C GLY A 95 -9.68 -3.46 15.78
N ASP A 96 -9.04 -4.45 15.15
CA ASP A 96 -8.32 -5.51 15.88
C ASP A 96 -7.11 -4.94 16.63
N ASP A 97 -6.57 -3.81 16.15
CA ASP A 97 -5.53 -3.02 16.82
C ASP A 97 -6.08 -1.65 17.22
N ILE A 98 -6.37 -1.51 18.52
CA ILE A 98 -7.06 -0.34 19.09
C ILE A 98 -6.09 0.84 19.27
N GLU A 99 -4.77 0.60 19.30
CA GLU A 99 -3.80 1.65 19.65
C GLU A 99 -3.61 2.67 18.52
N GLN A 100 -3.53 2.20 17.26
CA GLN A 100 -3.25 3.06 16.11
C GLN A 100 -4.51 3.59 15.43
N LEU A 101 -5.66 2.94 15.65
CA LEU A 101 -6.94 3.31 15.05
C LEU A 101 -7.36 4.78 15.28
N PRO A 102 -7.19 5.38 16.48
CA PRO A 102 -7.48 6.80 16.70
C PRO A 102 -6.60 7.73 15.85
N GLN A 103 -5.31 7.40 15.71
CA GLN A 103 -4.38 8.20 14.91
C GLN A 103 -4.67 8.06 13.42
N ILE A 104 -4.95 6.85 12.93
CA ILE A 104 -5.38 6.57 11.55
C ILE A 104 -6.64 7.37 11.22
N ASN A 105 -7.65 7.31 12.07
CA ASN A 105 -8.91 8.03 11.84
C ASN A 105 -8.71 9.56 11.89
N ALA A 106 -7.92 10.07 12.83
CA ALA A 106 -7.64 11.51 12.91
C ALA A 106 -6.89 12.03 11.67
N LEU A 107 -5.90 11.28 11.18
CA LEU A 107 -5.15 11.65 9.98
C LEU A 107 -6.05 11.52 8.72
N TYR A 108 -6.86 10.47 8.64
CA TYR A 108 -7.83 10.31 7.56
C TYR A 108 -8.83 11.47 7.53
N MET A 109 -9.37 11.90 8.67
CA MET A 109 -10.27 13.06 8.76
C MET A 109 -9.59 14.38 8.40
N THR A 110 -8.29 14.51 8.68
CA THR A 110 -7.49 15.68 8.28
C THR A 110 -7.42 15.77 6.75
N LEU A 111 -7.15 14.64 6.10
CA LEU A 111 -6.90 14.60 4.65
C LEU A 111 -8.18 14.48 3.81
N ALA A 112 -9.20 13.78 4.28
CA ALA A 112 -10.46 13.57 3.55
C ALA A 112 -11.19 14.88 3.19
N ASN A 113 -10.96 15.95 3.96
CA ASN A 113 -11.56 17.27 3.74
C ASN A 113 -10.78 18.14 2.73
N LEU A 114 -9.62 17.69 2.25
CA LEU A 114 -8.75 18.48 1.38
C LEU A 114 -8.99 18.14 -0.10
N LYS A 115 -9.64 19.06 -0.83
CA LYS A 115 -9.85 18.93 -2.29
C LYS A 115 -8.57 18.67 -3.09
N PRO A 116 -7.40 19.26 -2.77
CA PRO A 116 -6.17 19.00 -3.53
C PRO A 116 -5.74 17.54 -3.52
N ILE A 117 -6.06 16.78 -2.47
CA ILE A 117 -5.62 15.38 -2.30
C ILE A 117 -6.17 14.46 -3.38
N THR A 118 -7.37 14.74 -3.92
CA THR A 118 -7.94 13.94 -5.01
C THR A 118 -7.19 14.10 -6.33
N LEU A 119 -6.29 15.09 -6.44
CA LEU A 119 -5.48 15.36 -7.63
C LEU A 119 -4.03 14.85 -7.47
N LEU A 120 -3.65 14.39 -6.28
CA LEU A 120 -2.31 13.88 -6.01
C LEU A 120 -2.24 12.37 -6.29
N PRO A 121 -1.11 11.87 -6.83
CA PRO A 121 -0.88 10.43 -6.91
C PRO A 121 -0.78 9.81 -5.51
N ASN A 122 -1.16 8.54 -5.36
CA ASN A 122 -1.26 7.89 -4.05
C ASN A 122 0.08 7.88 -3.29
N MET A 123 1.20 7.75 -4.01
CA MET A 123 2.54 7.86 -3.42
C MET A 123 2.83 9.27 -2.84
N ALA A 124 2.35 10.32 -3.48
CA ALA A 124 2.49 11.68 -2.95
C ALA A 124 1.62 11.89 -1.72
N VAL A 125 0.42 11.30 -1.71
CA VAL A 125 -0.47 11.30 -0.52
C VAL A 125 0.19 10.56 0.64
N HIS A 126 0.80 9.40 0.40
CA HIS A 126 1.55 8.66 1.42
C HIS A 126 2.73 9.48 2.00
N ASN A 127 3.52 10.13 1.14
CA ASN A 127 4.62 10.98 1.60
C ASN A 127 4.13 12.20 2.39
N LEU A 128 3.00 12.78 2.00
CA LEU A 128 2.32 13.83 2.77
C LEU A 128 1.92 13.31 4.16
N CYS A 129 1.32 12.12 4.24
CA CYS A 129 0.98 11.49 5.52
C CYS A 129 2.21 11.37 6.44
N ILE A 130 3.35 10.91 5.92
CA ILE A 130 4.59 10.78 6.70
C ILE A 130 5.04 12.13 7.27
N GLU A 131 5.01 13.20 6.47
CA GLU A 131 5.43 14.53 6.93
C GLU A 131 4.47 15.15 7.94
N VAL A 132 3.17 14.94 7.77
CA VAL A 132 2.16 15.33 8.76
C VAL A 132 2.37 14.53 10.06
N LEU A 133 2.71 13.24 9.96
CA LEU A 133 3.00 12.39 11.12
C LEU A 133 4.30 12.80 11.83
N ALA A 134 5.32 13.25 11.10
CA ALA A 134 6.56 13.76 11.67
C ALA A 134 6.35 15.01 12.52
N ASN A 135 5.38 15.86 12.14
CA ASN A 135 5.02 17.07 12.89
C ASN A 135 3.78 16.86 13.80
N TRP A 136 3.31 15.63 13.98
CA TRP A 136 2.00 15.33 14.58
C TRP A 136 1.82 15.87 16.00
N THR A 137 2.87 15.81 16.82
CA THR A 137 2.84 16.25 18.22
C THR A 137 2.80 17.78 18.36
N ASN A 138 3.18 18.51 17.31
CA ASN A 138 3.23 19.97 17.31
C ASN A 138 1.94 20.59 16.77
N LEU A 139 1.03 19.77 16.24
CA LEU A 139 -0.22 20.18 15.60
C LEU A 139 -1.42 19.79 16.46
N ASN A 140 -2.04 20.79 17.06
CA ASN A 140 -3.17 20.65 17.95
C ASN A 140 -4.48 20.70 17.17
N GLY A 141 -5.19 19.57 17.16
CA GLY A 141 -6.51 19.47 16.54
C GLY A 141 -6.49 19.37 15.02
N ILE A 142 -7.67 19.14 14.45
CA ILE A 142 -7.83 18.84 13.01
C ILE A 142 -7.54 20.07 12.15
N ALA A 143 -7.90 21.27 12.61
CA ALA A 143 -7.73 22.51 11.85
C ALA A 143 -6.26 22.80 11.56
N GLU A 144 -5.40 22.80 12.58
CA GLU A 144 -3.95 23.04 12.41
C GLU A 144 -3.29 21.97 11.53
N ARG A 145 -3.73 20.70 11.64
CA ARG A 145 -3.24 19.61 10.80
C ARG A 145 -3.66 19.78 9.34
N CYS A 146 -4.87 20.26 9.08
CA CYS A 146 -5.35 20.56 7.73
C CYS A 146 -4.57 21.72 7.12
N GLU A 147 -4.38 22.82 7.86
CA GLU A 147 -3.59 23.97 7.40
C GLU A 147 -2.14 23.58 7.13
N TYR A 148 -1.53 22.78 8.00
CA TYR A 148 -0.19 22.27 7.78
C TYR A 148 -0.10 21.39 6.53
N ALA A 149 -1.02 20.44 6.34
CA ALA A 149 -1.07 19.61 5.14
C ALA A 149 -1.28 20.44 3.86
N LEU A 150 -2.13 21.47 3.89
CA LEU A 150 -2.30 22.41 2.78
C LEU A 150 -1.03 23.20 2.52
N SER A 151 -0.37 23.69 3.57
CA SER A 151 0.91 24.40 3.45
C SER A 151 2.00 23.50 2.87
N LEU A 152 2.02 22.20 3.19
CA LEU A 152 2.94 21.23 2.58
C LEU A 152 2.63 21.05 1.09
N ILE A 153 1.36 20.92 0.71
CA ILE A 153 0.95 20.80 -0.70
C ILE A 153 1.32 22.07 -1.48
N GLU A 154 1.10 23.25 -0.89
CA GLU A 154 1.39 24.54 -1.48
C GLU A 154 2.90 24.85 -1.54
N SER A 155 3.64 24.62 -0.47
CA SER A 155 5.09 24.80 -0.40
C SER A 155 5.85 23.81 -1.28
N LYS A 156 5.39 22.56 -1.33
CA LYS A 156 5.99 21.56 -2.19
C LYS A 156 5.64 21.76 -3.65
N LYS A 157 4.61 22.54 -3.98
CA LYS A 157 4.04 22.67 -5.33
C LYS A 157 4.24 21.35 -6.08
N ILE A 158 3.44 20.34 -5.75
CA ILE A 158 2.98 19.42 -6.79
C ILE A 158 2.05 20.26 -7.67
N THR A 159 2.63 21.21 -8.42
CA THR A 159 1.91 21.99 -9.40
C THR A 159 1.58 21.03 -10.52
N ALA A 160 0.32 20.59 -10.55
CA ALA A 160 -0.32 20.11 -11.75
C ALA A 160 -0.32 21.17 -12.88
N ASN A 161 0.20 22.39 -12.67
CA ASN A 161 0.35 23.41 -13.71
C ASN A 161 1.48 24.42 -13.43
N GLN A 162 2.73 23.96 -13.33
CA GLN A 162 3.91 24.73 -13.74
C GLN A 162 5.00 23.76 -14.22
N PRO A 163 5.71 24.07 -15.33
CA PRO A 163 6.76 23.22 -15.86
C PRO A 163 7.80 23.02 -14.76
N LYS A 164 7.92 21.76 -14.31
CA LYS A 164 8.92 21.35 -13.32
C LYS A 164 10.27 21.93 -13.73
N LYS A 165 10.91 22.69 -12.85
CA LYS A 165 12.37 22.62 -12.74
C LYS A 165 12.70 21.25 -12.15
N THR A 166 12.50 20.19 -12.93
CA THR A 166 13.29 18.98 -12.76
C THR A 166 14.70 19.40 -13.10
N ASP A 167 15.68 19.12 -12.24
CA ASP A 167 17.07 19.38 -12.56
C ASP A 167 17.35 18.89 -13.99
N PRO A 168 17.83 19.76 -14.90
CA PRO A 168 17.97 19.42 -16.31
C PRO A 168 18.80 18.13 -16.49
N GLN A 169 19.70 17.88 -15.55
CA GLN A 169 20.55 16.70 -15.48
C GLN A 169 19.78 15.39 -15.22
N ILE A 170 18.71 15.40 -14.45
CA ILE A 170 17.90 14.20 -14.18
C ILE A 170 17.02 13.85 -15.38
N LEU A 171 16.39 14.85 -16.02
CA LEU A 171 15.66 14.64 -17.27
C LEU A 171 16.60 14.12 -18.37
N PHE A 172 17.80 14.69 -18.44
CA PHE A 172 18.80 14.26 -19.40
C PHE A 172 19.21 12.81 -19.16
N SER A 173 19.55 12.45 -17.91
CA SER A 173 19.93 11.09 -17.56
C SER A 173 18.82 10.08 -17.83
N GLN A 174 17.56 10.44 -17.58
CA GLN A 174 16.41 9.57 -17.84
C GLN A 174 16.18 9.38 -19.34
N ALA A 175 16.24 10.47 -20.12
CA ALA A 175 16.13 10.39 -21.57
C ALA A 175 17.28 9.57 -22.18
N GLU A 176 18.50 9.71 -21.64
CA GLU A 176 19.68 8.97 -22.08
C GLU A 176 19.52 7.47 -21.87
N GLN A 177 19.06 7.07 -20.68
CA GLN A 177 18.81 5.66 -20.37
C GLN A 177 17.76 5.04 -21.30
N LEU A 178 16.66 5.76 -21.57
CA LEU A 178 15.60 5.27 -22.44
C LEU A 178 16.04 5.15 -23.91
N ILE A 179 16.76 6.14 -24.42
CA ILE A 179 17.33 6.11 -25.78
C ILE A 179 18.36 4.98 -25.91
N LEU A 180 19.18 4.75 -24.87
CA LEU A 180 20.12 3.64 -24.82
C LEU A 180 19.39 2.29 -24.79
N GLN A 181 18.30 2.17 -24.04
CA GLN A 181 17.46 0.96 -24.00
C GLN A 181 16.82 0.67 -25.36
N LEU A 182 16.29 1.68 -26.04
CA LEU A 182 15.79 1.54 -27.42
C LEU A 182 16.89 1.03 -28.36
N ALA A 183 18.10 1.59 -28.26
CA ALA A 183 19.23 1.18 -29.08
C ALA A 183 19.71 -0.26 -28.78
N LYS A 184 19.56 -0.72 -27.53
CA LYS A 184 19.84 -2.10 -27.10
C LYS A 184 18.76 -3.08 -27.58
N ASN A 185 17.49 -2.68 -27.56
CA ASN A 185 16.34 -3.49 -28.00
C ASN A 185 16.19 -3.56 -29.54
N GLY A 186 17.22 -3.17 -30.32
CA GLY A 186 17.19 -3.23 -31.78
C GLY A 186 16.46 -2.06 -32.46
N LEU A 187 15.84 -1.15 -31.70
CA LEU A 187 15.11 0.02 -32.19
C LEU A 187 16.02 1.24 -32.44
N ARG A 188 17.25 1.02 -32.92
CA ARG A 188 18.22 2.10 -33.18
C ARG A 188 17.69 3.14 -34.16
N ASN A 189 16.95 2.69 -35.17
CA ASN A 189 16.35 3.58 -36.17
C ASN A 189 15.29 4.49 -35.55
N GLU A 190 14.48 3.97 -34.63
CA GLU A 190 13.47 4.76 -33.92
C GLU A 190 14.12 5.73 -32.94
N ALA A 191 15.15 5.30 -32.20
CA ALA A 191 15.94 6.20 -31.36
C ALA A 191 16.52 7.39 -32.16
N VAL A 192 17.04 7.14 -33.37
CA VAL A 192 17.55 8.20 -34.26
C VAL A 192 16.42 9.06 -34.81
N ARG A 193 15.24 8.49 -35.12
CA ARG A 193 14.05 9.25 -35.57
C ARG A 193 13.58 10.23 -34.50
N ILE A 194 13.53 9.81 -33.24
CA ILE A 194 13.15 10.68 -32.12
C ILE A 194 14.11 11.87 -32.03
N LEU A 195 15.43 11.63 -32.08
CA LEU A 195 16.41 12.71 -32.02
C LEU A 195 16.31 13.66 -33.23
N ASN A 196 16.11 13.12 -34.43
CA ASN A 196 15.91 13.91 -35.65
C ASN A 196 14.64 14.76 -35.61
N GLN A 197 13.56 14.30 -34.96
CA GLN A 197 12.32 15.08 -34.79
C GLN A 197 12.57 16.39 -34.03
N PHE A 198 13.57 16.41 -33.14
CA PHE A 198 14.00 17.60 -32.40
C PHE A 198 15.24 18.27 -33.03
N ASN A 199 15.54 18.00 -34.31
CA ASN A 199 16.71 18.51 -35.04
C ASN A 199 18.07 18.24 -34.36
N ALA A 200 18.15 17.16 -33.58
CA ALA A 200 19.34 16.82 -32.81
C ALA A 200 20.00 15.53 -33.33
N LYS A 201 21.33 15.49 -33.38
CA LYS A 201 22.09 14.25 -33.69
C LYS A 201 22.41 13.43 -32.45
N LYS A 202 22.38 14.08 -31.28
CA LYS A 202 22.67 13.48 -29.97
C LYS A 202 21.71 14.09 -28.95
N LEU A 203 21.38 13.33 -27.91
CA LEU A 203 20.52 13.81 -26.83
C LEU A 203 21.06 15.11 -26.20
N GLY A 204 22.39 15.26 -26.11
CA GLY A 204 23.09 16.47 -25.65
C GLY A 204 22.80 17.77 -26.42
N GLN A 205 22.18 17.67 -27.60
CA GLN A 205 21.82 18.82 -28.44
C GLN A 205 20.33 19.18 -28.32
N VAL A 206 19.56 18.42 -27.55
CA VAL A 206 18.14 18.66 -27.35
C VAL A 206 17.96 19.68 -26.23
N SER A 207 17.15 20.71 -26.48
CA SER A 207 16.74 21.67 -25.45
C SER A 207 16.03 20.96 -24.29
N VAL A 208 16.31 21.39 -23.06
CA VAL A 208 15.73 20.82 -21.83
C VAL A 208 14.20 20.75 -21.87
N GLU A 209 13.57 21.72 -22.53
CA GLU A 209 12.13 21.84 -22.73
C GLU A 209 11.52 20.64 -23.50
N ASN A 210 12.31 20.01 -24.38
CA ASN A 210 11.87 18.90 -25.23
C ASN A 210 12.20 17.51 -24.63
N LEU A 211 13.01 17.46 -23.57
CA LEU A 211 13.39 16.19 -22.91
C LEU A 211 12.18 15.39 -22.38
N PRO A 212 11.14 16.01 -21.77
CA PRO A 212 9.97 15.27 -21.31
C PRO A 212 9.21 14.58 -22.45
N GLU A 213 9.16 15.21 -23.62
CA GLU A 213 8.47 14.67 -24.80
C GLU A 213 9.25 13.47 -25.37
N ILE A 214 10.58 13.57 -25.43
CA ILE A 214 11.46 12.45 -25.80
C ILE A 214 11.26 11.26 -24.84
N ILE A 215 11.21 11.51 -23.54
CA ILE A 215 10.99 10.47 -22.52
C ILE A 215 9.64 9.79 -22.75
N SER A 216 8.59 10.56 -23.05
CA SER A 216 7.25 10.02 -23.32
C SER A 216 7.26 9.12 -24.55
N ILE A 217 7.79 9.60 -25.68
CA ILE A 217 7.84 8.84 -26.93
C ILE A 217 8.67 7.57 -26.76
N ALA A 218 9.82 7.67 -26.09
CA ALA A 218 10.70 6.53 -25.87
C ALA A 218 10.06 5.45 -24.99
N LYS A 219 9.33 5.85 -23.95
CA LYS A 219 8.55 4.92 -23.12
C LYS A 219 7.45 4.24 -23.91
N THR A 220 6.69 4.99 -24.72
CA THR A 220 5.63 4.41 -25.56
C THR A 220 6.19 3.36 -26.53
N LEU A 221 7.34 3.63 -27.14
CA LEU A 221 7.98 2.69 -28.07
C LEU A 221 8.53 1.44 -27.36
N LEU A 222 9.08 1.57 -26.16
CA LEU A 222 9.52 0.43 -25.36
C LEU A 222 8.36 -0.45 -24.88
N ASN A 223 7.20 0.14 -24.60
CA ASN A 223 6.02 -0.58 -24.10
C ASN A 223 5.20 -1.25 -25.22
N ASN A 224 5.42 -0.84 -26.48
CA ASN A 224 4.82 -1.44 -27.68
C ASN A 224 5.70 -2.54 -28.31
N GLN A 225 6.73 -3.01 -27.59
CA GLN A 225 7.53 -4.20 -27.92
C GLN A 225 6.97 -5.43 -27.22
#